data_AF-A0A9E2PBA9-F1
#
_entry.id   AF-A0A9E2PBA9-F1
#
_cell.length_a   1.000
_cell.length_b   1.000
_cell.length_c   1.000
_cell.angle_alpha   90.00
_cell.angle_beta   90.00
_cell.angle_gamma   90.00
#
_symmetry.space_group_name_H-M   'P 1'
#
loop_
_entity.id
_entity.type
_entity.pdbx_description
1 polymer ?
#
loop_
_entity_poly.entity_id
_entity_poly.type
_entity_poly.pdbx_seq_one_letter_code
_entity_poly.pdbx_strand_id
1 'polypeptide(L)'
;MKKKIVSYFISFVFMLGISGCASYYKIVDPVSKKVYYSDSVDKKGNGAIQFKDEVSKNKVTLPQSEVMKVTEDQYKAETRPQ
;
A
#
# COMPACT_ATOMS: atom_id res chain seq x y z
N MET A 1 30.63 -8.46 -30.49
CA MET A 1 29.26 -7.89 -30.52
C MET A 1 28.20 -8.68 -29.72
N LYS A 2 28.56 -9.77 -29.01
CA LYS A 2 27.58 -10.62 -28.29
C LYS A 2 27.33 -10.21 -26.82
N LYS A 3 28.30 -9.54 -26.17
CA LYS A 3 28.20 -9.05 -24.78
C LYS A 3 27.20 -7.90 -24.57
N LYS A 4 27.02 -7.03 -25.58
CA LYS A 4 26.10 -5.88 -25.47
C LYS A 4 24.63 -6.30 -25.48
N ILE A 5 24.29 -7.37 -26.22
CA ILE A 5 22.90 -7.86 -26.35
C ILE A 5 22.43 -8.54 -25.05
N VAL A 6 23.30 -9.31 -24.39
CA VAL A 6 22.99 -9.94 -23.09
C VAL A 6 22.77 -8.88 -22.00
N SER A 7 23.51 -7.77 -22.05
CA SER A 7 23.36 -6.65 -21.11
C SER A 7 22.01 -5.94 -21.26
N TYR A 8 21.47 -5.82 -22.48
CA TYR A 8 20.15 -5.20 -22.70
C TYR A 8 19.00 -6.09 -22.24
N PHE A 9 19.11 -7.42 -22.40
CA PHE A 9 18.08 -8.36 -21.95
C PHE A 9 17.99 -8.46 -20.42
N ILE A 10 19.12 -8.41 -19.72
CA ILE A 10 19.14 -8.37 -18.24
C ILE A 10 18.54 -7.06 -17.69
N SER A 11 18.70 -5.95 -18.40
CA SER A 11 18.12 -4.66 -18.00
C SER A 11 16.61 -4.58 -18.24
N PHE A 12 16.07 -5.29 -19.24
CA PHE A 12 14.65 -5.27 -19.56
C PHE A 12 13.81 -6.14 -18.60
N VAL A 13 14.37 -7.26 -18.13
CA VAL A 13 13.69 -8.17 -17.19
C VAL A 13 13.52 -7.55 -15.80
N PHE A 14 14.39 -6.64 -15.38
CA PHE A 14 14.28 -5.96 -14.08
C PHE A 14 13.11 -4.96 -14.01
N MET A 15 12.59 -4.52 -15.17
CA MET A 15 11.53 -3.51 -15.24
C MET A 15 10.11 -4.09 -15.09
N LEU A 16 9.95 -5.42 -15.21
CA LEU A 16 8.66 -6.12 -15.11
C LEU A 16 8.38 -6.70 -13.73
N GLY A 17 9.34 -6.64 -12.80
CA GLY A 17 9.29 -7.33 -11.51
C GLY A 17 8.67 -6.58 -10.33
N ILE A 18 7.98 -5.45 -10.56
CA ILE A 18 7.39 -4.64 -9.46
C ILE A 18 5.85 -4.74 -9.41
N SER A 19 5.23 -5.72 -10.08
CA SER A 19 3.89 -6.16 -9.70
C SER A 19 3.99 -6.98 -8.40
N GLY A 20 4.47 -6.34 -7.33
CA GLY A 20 4.41 -6.90 -6.00
C GLY A 20 2.94 -7.16 -5.68
N CYS A 21 2.65 -8.30 -5.06
CA CYS A 21 1.36 -8.57 -4.43
C CYS A 21 1.07 -7.50 -3.38
N ALA A 22 0.60 -6.34 -3.80
CA ALA A 22 0.20 -5.26 -2.93
C ALA A 22 -1.02 -5.76 -2.16
N SER A 23 -0.89 -5.85 -0.83
CA SER A 23 -2.01 -6.13 0.04
C SER A 23 -2.67 -4.80 0.36
N TYR A 24 -3.94 -4.65 0.00
CA TYR A 24 -4.68 -3.43 0.29
C TYR A 24 -5.43 -3.56 1.60
N TYR A 25 -5.46 -2.49 2.38
CA TYR A 25 -6.06 -2.45 3.70
C TYR A 25 -7.05 -1.30 3.81
N LYS A 26 -8.21 -1.61 4.38
CA LYS A 26 -9.16 -0.65 4.92
C LYS A 26 -8.92 -0.57 6.42
N ILE A 27 -8.65 0.63 6.91
CA ILE A 27 -8.40 0.88 8.33
C ILE A 27 -9.52 1.77 8.85
N VAL A 28 -10.24 1.30 9.86
CA VAL A 28 -11.31 2.06 10.51
C VAL A 28 -10.85 2.51 11.89
N ASP A 29 -10.93 3.81 12.13
CA ASP A 29 -10.73 4.37 13.46
C ASP A 29 -12.03 4.21 14.27
N PRO A 30 -12.06 3.38 15.32
CA PRO A 30 -13.25 3.15 16.12
C PRO A 30 -13.71 4.40 16.89
N VAL A 31 -12.79 5.34 17.17
CA VAL A 31 -13.02 6.57 17.94
C VAL A 31 -13.66 7.64 17.05
N SER A 32 -13.01 8.01 15.95
CA SER A 32 -13.52 9.07 15.06
C SER A 32 -14.47 8.57 13.97
N LYS A 33 -14.65 7.25 13.83
CA LYS A 33 -15.40 6.59 12.75
C LYS A 33 -14.88 6.91 11.35
N LYS A 34 -13.66 7.44 11.24
CA LYS A 34 -13.01 7.69 9.96
C LYS A 34 -12.52 6.38 9.35
N VAL A 35 -12.69 6.29 8.04
CA VAL A 35 -12.20 5.19 7.22
C VAL A 35 -11.00 5.71 6.45
N TYR A 36 -9.92 4.92 6.48
CA TYR A 36 -8.69 5.16 5.76
C TYR A 36 -8.38 3.96 4.87
N TYR A 37 -7.60 4.22 3.83
CA TYR A 37 -7.13 3.19 2.92
C TYR A 37 -5.61 3.28 2.82
N SER A 38 -4.95 2.13 2.97
CA SER A 38 -3.50 2.04 2.80
C SER A 38 -3.09 0.73 2.17
N ASP A 39 -1.99 0.72 1.43
CA ASP A 39 -1.34 -0.49 0.91
C ASP A 39 -0.35 -1.11 1.91
N SER A 40 -0.14 -0.44 3.04
CA SER A 40 0.87 -0.81 4.02
C SER A 40 0.47 -0.40 5.43
N VAL A 41 0.74 -1.27 6.40
CA VAL A 41 0.45 -1.01 7.82
C VAL A 41 1.65 -1.43 8.65
N ASP A 42 2.29 -0.45 9.28
CA ASP A 42 3.41 -0.64 10.21
C ASP A 42 2.88 -0.78 11.63
N LYS A 43 3.14 -1.93 12.27
CA LYS A 43 2.84 -2.10 13.69
C LYS A 43 3.94 -1.45 14.53
N LYS A 44 3.55 -0.60 15.48
CA LYS A 44 4.43 -0.02 16.49
C LYS A 44 4.48 -0.94 17.72
N GLY A 45 5.60 -0.91 18.44
CA GLY A 45 5.84 -1.79 19.60
C GLY A 45 4.89 -1.59 20.78
N ASN A 46 4.09 -0.52 20.79
CA ASN A 46 3.07 -0.22 21.78
C ASN A 46 1.66 -0.67 21.37
N GLY A 47 1.52 -1.47 20.31
CA GLY A 47 0.22 -1.94 19.80
C GLY A 47 -0.49 -0.94 18.88
N ALA A 48 0.03 0.27 18.72
CA ALA A 48 -0.45 1.21 17.72
C ALA A 48 -0.05 0.77 16.31
N ILE A 49 -0.79 1.23 15.30
CA ILE A 49 -0.41 1.10 13.90
C ILE A 49 -0.08 2.47 13.32
N GLN A 50 0.83 2.49 12.36
CA GLN A 50 1.14 3.64 11.54
C GLN A 50 0.99 3.24 10.08
N PHE A 51 0.36 4.09 9.30
CA PHE A 51 0.13 3.84 7.88
C PHE A 51 0.10 5.17 7.13
N LYS A 52 0.23 5.10 5.80
CA LYS A 52 0.05 6.25 4.94
C LYS A 52 -1.33 6.17 4.31
N ASP A 53 -2.18 7.14 4.62
CA ASP A 53 -3.49 7.23 3.99
C ASP A 53 -3.32 7.57 2.51
N GLU A 54 -3.96 6.78 1.64
CA GLU A 54 -3.81 6.92 0.21
C GLU A 54 -4.57 8.14 -0.34
N VAL A 55 -5.69 8.49 0.28
CA VAL A 55 -6.53 9.62 -0.14
C VAL A 55 -5.85 10.95 0.20
N SER A 56 -5.50 11.16 1.47
CA SER A 56 -4.90 12.41 1.94
C SER A 56 -3.37 12.45 1.84
N LYS A 57 -2.72 11.32 1.53
CA LYS A 57 -1.25 11.14 1.51
C LYS A 57 -0.56 11.40 2.86
N ASN A 58 -1.32 11.58 3.93
CA ASN A 58 -0.82 11.84 5.27
C ASN A 58 -0.38 10.55 5.97
N LYS A 59 0.66 10.66 6.79
CA LYS A 59 1.05 9.58 7.70
C LYS A 59 0.19 9.66 8.95
N VAL A 60 -0.59 8.62 9.19
CA VAL A 60 -1.53 8.54 10.32
C VAL A 60 -1.02 7.49 11.29
N THR A 61 -1.14 7.76 12.59
CA THR A 61 -0.82 6.80 13.65
C THR A 61 -2.08 6.60 14.49
N LEU A 62 -2.59 5.37 14.52
CA LEU A 62 -3.78 5.01 15.29
C LEU A 62 -3.40 4.06 16.42
N PRO A 63 -3.71 4.40 17.69
CA PRO A 63 -3.46 3.50 18.82
C PRO A 63 -4.41 2.30 18.84
N GLN A 64 -5.63 2.47 18.33
CA GLN A 64 -6.62 1.41 18.15
C GLN A 64 -7.23 1.56 16.76
N SER A 65 -7.41 0.43 16.07
CA SER A 65 -7.90 0.42 14.70
C SER A 65 -8.44 -0.95 14.34
N GLU A 66 -9.49 -0.98 13.53
CA GLU A 66 -9.94 -2.19 12.86
C GLU A 66 -9.30 -2.23 11.47
N VAL A 67 -8.46 -3.24 11.22
CA VAL A 67 -7.73 -3.39 9.96
C VAL A 67 -8.31 -4.57 9.19
N MET A 68 -8.85 -4.30 8.01
CA MET A 68 -9.45 -5.29 7.12
C MET A 68 -8.68 -5.32 5.81
N LYS A 69 -8.36 -6.51 5.30
CA LYS A 69 -7.84 -6.64 3.93
C LYS A 69 -8.97 -6.45 2.93
N VAL A 70 -8.71 -5.67 1.88
CA VAL A 70 -9.65 -5.42 0.79
C VAL A 70 -9.03 -5.82 -0.54
N THR A 71 -9.86 -6.00 -1.56
CA THR A 71 -9.37 -6.24 -2.91
C THR A 71 -8.81 -4.96 -3.52
N GLU A 72 -7.94 -5.10 -4.52
CA GLU A 72 -7.40 -3.97 -5.28
C GLU A 72 -8.51 -3.11 -5.89
N ASP A 73 -9.56 -3.73 -6.41
CA ASP A 73 -10.68 -3.02 -7.03
C ASP A 73 -11.44 -2.14 -6.02
N GLN A 74 -11.69 -2.66 -4.81
CA GLN A 74 -12.33 -1.90 -3.74
C GLN A 74 -11.44 -0.73 -3.30
N TYR A 75 -10.15 -1.00 -3.12
CA TYR A 75 -9.17 0.02 -2.78
C TYR A 75 -9.14 1.15 -3.81
N LYS A 76 -9.04 0.80 -5.11
CA LYS A 76 -9.02 1.77 -6.20
C LYS A 76 -10.33 2.53 -6.34
N ALA A 77 -11.47 1.88 -6.13
CA ALA A 77 -12.77 2.55 -6.20
C ALA A 77 -12.89 3.67 -5.16
N GLU A 78 -12.34 3.46 -3.97
CA GLU A 78 -12.44 4.37 -2.83
C GLU A 78 -11.31 5.41 -2.77
N THR A 79 -10.16 5.12 -3.37
CA THR A 79 -8.98 6.01 -3.37
C THR A 79 -8.83 6.84 -4.64
N ARG A 80 -9.70 6.62 -5.64
CA ARG A 80 -9.71 7.40 -6.88
C ARG A 80 -10.12 8.86 -6.59
N PRO A 81 -9.32 9.85 -7.03
CA PRO A 81 -9.78 11.24 -7.01
C PRO A 81 -10.98 11.37 -7.96
N GLN A 82 -12.08 11.93 -7.44
CA GLN A 82 -13.27 12.32 -8.20
C GLN A 82 -12.99 13.58 -9.01
#